data_AF-A0A553BPB0-F1
#
_entry.id   AF-A0A553BPB0-F1
#
_cell.length_a   1.000
_cell.length_b   1.000
_cell.length_c   1.000
_cell.angle_alpha   90.00
_cell.angle_beta   90.00
_cell.angle_gamma   90.00
#
_symmetry.space_group_name_H-M   'P 1'
#
loop_
_entity.id
_entity.type
_entity.pdbx_description
1 polymer ?
#
loop_
_entity_poly.entity_id
_entity_poly.type
_entity_poly.pdbx_seq_one_letter_code
_entity_poly.pdbx_strand_id
1 'polypeptide(L)'
;MNIQKIALIVLTTISFQSVFSQKDGYWDKTRATTEEITVSARDRIIIKTQDFPEGTTEVVYRITLLDKNQQMAGSLVSVLKAIPDPTGISQGSAGAVFILSKISGDDKCKYAVFSSADLAVKYKENGKTDDACLVQDTPVSKDAKRLSREKSACMKSNSGNLWFGFESKNWIMNQKIILEVVPWVDNKLSRGWTLENRKQIIDQCKTSNMAQKMTNSDDFCVCILDKIQSKYKFKEFQNLLAIERSKAFKDFGNSCFGETSFSKGVYDDLRKQASLLVKQGEQGGAIMKLTTIINDGKATALDYNAIGNSYILTKQYGKAIKFLKEGEKLDDSELLIKLNLAHAYLLNDNYASAKAIYKEYQSQNVTDSLSWIQKVKQDFETFKKVGIQNDDFERVLKLIEK
;
A
#
# COMPACT_ATOMS: atom_id res chain seq x y z
N MET A 1 30.91 -39.22 -20.33
CA MET A 1 29.88 -38.17 -20.15
C MET A 1 30.47 -36.86 -20.64
N ASN A 2 29.93 -36.29 -21.71
CA ASN A 2 30.67 -35.41 -22.62
C ASN A 2 30.79 -33.98 -22.07
N ILE A 3 32.02 -33.56 -21.73
CA ILE A 3 32.35 -32.24 -21.13
C ILE A 3 31.84 -31.07 -22.01
N GLN A 4 31.75 -31.27 -23.32
CA GLN A 4 31.21 -30.29 -24.27
C GLN A 4 29.70 -30.00 -24.08
N LYS A 5 28.91 -30.96 -23.57
CA LYS A 5 27.48 -30.74 -23.30
C LYS A 5 27.23 -30.01 -21.98
N ILE A 6 28.16 -30.10 -21.02
CA ILE A 6 28.08 -29.38 -19.75
C ILE A 6 28.43 -27.90 -19.96
N ALA A 7 29.42 -27.59 -20.80
CA ALA A 7 29.78 -26.21 -21.12
C ALA A 7 28.64 -25.42 -21.80
N LEU A 8 27.84 -26.06 -22.66
CA LEU A 8 26.73 -25.40 -23.37
C LEU A 8 25.51 -25.11 -22.45
N ILE A 9 25.30 -25.93 -21.41
CA ILE A 9 24.23 -25.75 -20.42
C ILE A 9 24.61 -24.68 -19.37
N VAL A 10 25.91 -24.54 -19.08
CA VAL A 10 26.41 -23.47 -18.19
C VAL A 10 26.47 -22.11 -18.92
N LEU A 11 26.68 -22.08 -20.24
CA LEU A 11 26.70 -20.82 -21.00
C LEU A 11 25.30 -20.24 -21.27
N THR A 12 24.25 -21.06 -21.24
CA THR A 12 22.86 -20.62 -21.49
C THR A 12 22.10 -20.22 -20.22
N THR A 13 22.61 -20.54 -19.03
CA THR A 13 22.02 -20.14 -17.74
C THR A 13 22.51 -18.80 -17.21
N ILE A 14 23.50 -18.17 -17.85
CA ILE A 14 24.05 -16.86 -17.43
C ILE A 14 23.40 -15.68 -18.20
N SER A 15 22.55 -15.94 -19.20
CA SER A 15 22.03 -14.89 -20.11
C SER A 15 20.73 -14.19 -19.67
N PHE A 16 20.16 -14.51 -18.50
CA PHE A 16 18.85 -13.95 -18.08
C PHE A 16 18.82 -13.38 -16.65
N GLN A 17 19.84 -12.59 -16.30
CA GLN A 17 19.79 -11.71 -15.13
C GLN A 17 20.14 -10.26 -15.55
N SER A 18 19.64 -9.80 -16.69
CA SER A 18 19.39 -8.36 -16.86
C SER A 18 18.14 -8.00 -16.06
N VAL A 19 18.29 -8.03 -14.72
CA VAL A 19 17.43 -7.22 -13.85
C VAL A 19 17.72 -5.79 -14.28
N PHE A 20 16.93 -5.26 -15.21
CA PHE A 20 16.83 -3.83 -15.40
C PHE A 20 16.37 -3.29 -14.05
N SER A 21 17.33 -2.85 -13.24
CA SER A 21 17.05 -2.02 -12.08
C SER A 21 16.15 -0.89 -12.58
N GLN A 22 14.89 -0.88 -12.14
CA GLN A 22 14.00 0.21 -12.48
C GLN A 22 14.70 1.49 -12.03
N LYS A 23 14.95 2.42 -12.94
CA LYS A 23 15.55 3.70 -12.59
C LYS A 23 14.59 4.39 -11.61
N ASP A 24 14.91 4.36 -10.32
CA ASP A 24 14.06 4.90 -9.25
C ASP A 24 13.88 6.44 -9.36
N GLY A 25 14.62 7.09 -10.25
CA GLY A 25 14.50 8.51 -10.55
C GLY A 25 15.30 8.97 -11.76
N TYR A 26 15.44 10.29 -11.92
CA TYR A 26 16.22 10.93 -12.98
C TYR A 26 16.81 12.27 -12.53
N TRP A 27 17.94 12.69 -13.12
CA TRP A 27 18.44 14.06 -12.99
C TRP A 27 17.64 14.98 -13.88
N ASP A 28 16.99 15.97 -13.28
CA ASP A 28 16.18 16.94 -14.00
C ASP A 28 17.07 18.04 -14.60
N LYS A 29 17.28 17.92 -15.91
CA LYS A 29 18.14 18.80 -16.70
C LYS A 29 17.42 20.07 -17.17
N THR A 30 16.08 20.10 -17.13
CA THR A 30 15.30 21.26 -17.57
C THR A 30 15.16 22.27 -16.45
N ARG A 31 15.09 21.80 -15.19
CA ARG A 31 15.07 22.63 -13.98
C ARG A 31 16.43 22.70 -13.30
N ALA A 32 17.50 22.62 -14.10
CA ALA A 32 18.86 22.86 -13.63
C ALA A 32 19.12 24.37 -13.50
N THR A 33 19.90 24.75 -12.50
CA THR A 33 20.44 26.11 -12.38
C THR A 33 21.79 26.17 -13.07
N THR A 34 22.04 27.19 -13.89
CA THR A 34 23.37 27.50 -14.44
C THR A 34 23.52 29.01 -14.44
N GLU A 35 24.30 29.51 -13.49
CA GLU A 35 24.51 30.95 -13.29
C GLU A 35 25.99 31.27 -13.47
N GLU A 36 26.27 32.30 -14.26
CA GLU A 36 27.61 32.86 -14.47
C GLU A 36 27.61 34.31 -13.97
N ILE A 37 28.41 34.59 -12.95
CA ILE A 37 28.43 35.91 -12.31
C ILE A 37 29.86 36.38 -12.03
N THR A 38 30.12 37.65 -12.30
CA THR A 38 31.39 38.29 -11.94
C THR A 38 31.27 38.90 -10.55
N VAL A 39 32.22 38.57 -9.67
CA VAL A 39 32.28 39.05 -8.29
C VAL A 39 33.53 39.89 -8.13
N SER A 40 33.38 41.07 -7.56
CA SER A 40 34.53 41.94 -7.27
C SER A 40 35.34 41.42 -6.08
N ALA A 41 36.59 41.88 -6.00
CA ALA A 41 37.49 41.49 -4.92
C ALA A 41 36.85 41.78 -3.56
N ARG A 42 36.86 40.78 -2.67
CA ARG A 42 36.30 40.82 -1.30
C ARG A 42 34.77 40.98 -1.19
N ASP A 43 34.03 41.01 -2.31
CA ASP A 43 32.56 41.09 -2.27
C ASP A 43 31.89 39.78 -1.87
N ARG A 44 30.67 39.93 -1.33
CA ARG A 44 29.74 38.83 -1.06
C ARG A 44 28.51 38.91 -1.95
N ILE A 45 28.16 37.78 -2.56
CA ILE A 45 26.96 37.65 -3.39
C ILE A 45 26.12 36.44 -2.97
N ILE A 46 24.86 36.43 -3.37
CA ILE A 46 23.92 35.31 -3.19
C ILE A 46 23.38 34.91 -4.56
N ILE A 47 23.36 33.61 -4.83
CA ILE A 47 22.73 33.02 -6.01
C ILE A 47 21.62 32.08 -5.53
N LYS A 48 20.38 32.34 -5.95
CA LYS A 48 19.24 31.44 -5.71
C LYS A 48 19.22 30.37 -6.80
N THR A 49 18.99 29.11 -6.44
CA THR A 49 18.71 28.06 -7.43
C THR A 49 17.30 28.20 -8.00
N GLN A 50 17.07 27.59 -9.16
CA GLN A 50 15.73 27.29 -9.64
C GLN A 50 14.95 26.48 -8.60
N ASP A 51 13.63 26.62 -8.64
CA ASP A 51 12.76 25.85 -7.76
C ASP A 51 12.81 24.36 -8.14
N PHE A 52 13.10 23.52 -7.16
CA PHE A 52 13.25 22.10 -7.32
C PHE A 52 11.90 21.42 -7.63
N PRO A 53 11.92 20.40 -8.50
CA PRO A 53 10.77 19.53 -8.73
C PRO A 53 10.18 18.93 -7.45
N GLU A 54 8.87 18.69 -7.46
CA GLU A 54 8.27 17.78 -6.49
C GLU A 54 8.91 16.38 -6.63
N GLY A 55 9.25 15.77 -5.49
CA GLY A 55 9.96 14.49 -5.46
C GLY A 55 11.49 14.61 -5.54
N THR A 56 12.05 15.81 -5.48
CA THR A 56 13.52 15.97 -5.38
C THR A 56 14.05 15.39 -4.06
N THR A 57 14.95 14.40 -4.17
CA THR A 57 15.57 13.75 -3.00
C THR A 57 17.06 14.01 -2.91
N GLU A 58 17.68 14.43 -4.01
CA GLU A 58 19.09 14.74 -4.07
C GLU A 58 19.34 15.93 -5.01
N VAL A 59 20.47 16.58 -4.82
CA VAL A 59 20.99 17.62 -5.70
C VAL A 59 22.48 17.36 -5.90
N VAL A 60 22.95 17.50 -7.13
CA VAL A 60 24.38 17.64 -7.41
C VAL A 60 24.64 19.07 -7.82
N TYR A 61 25.66 19.68 -7.24
CA TYR A 61 26.14 20.98 -7.69
C TYR A 61 27.61 20.95 -8.04
N ARG A 62 27.98 21.91 -8.89
CA ARG A 62 29.33 22.21 -9.33
C ARG A 62 29.57 23.71 -9.24
N ILE A 63 30.70 24.08 -8.66
CA ILE A 63 31.23 25.43 -8.60
C ILE A 63 32.55 25.44 -9.35
N THR A 64 32.73 26.39 -10.27
CA THR A 64 34.00 26.61 -10.98
C THR A 64 34.32 28.10 -10.97
N LEU A 65 35.54 28.43 -10.56
CA LEU A 65 36.08 29.79 -10.67
C LEU A 65 36.95 29.90 -11.91
N LEU A 66 36.69 30.94 -12.68
CA LEU A 66 37.40 31.27 -13.89
C LEU A 66 37.93 32.70 -13.81
N ASP A 67 39.07 32.94 -14.46
CA ASP A 67 39.51 34.31 -14.71
C ASP A 67 38.51 35.00 -15.65
N LYS A 68 38.41 36.33 -15.60
CA LYS A 68 37.39 37.12 -16.34
C LYS A 68 37.27 36.74 -17.84
N ASN A 69 38.39 36.38 -18.47
CA ASN A 69 38.47 36.07 -19.91
C ASN A 69 38.39 34.58 -20.24
N GLN A 70 38.30 33.70 -19.25
CA GLN A 70 38.17 32.25 -19.45
C GLN A 70 36.71 31.84 -19.68
N GLN A 71 36.55 30.74 -20.42
CA GLN A 71 35.26 30.06 -20.67
C GLN A 71 35.33 28.61 -20.16
N MET A 72 34.19 28.06 -19.75
CA MET A 72 34.14 26.66 -19.30
C MET A 72 34.31 25.67 -20.44
N ALA A 73 35.11 24.63 -20.21
CA ALA A 73 35.14 23.42 -21.04
C ALA A 73 34.05 22.42 -20.60
N GLY A 74 32.81 22.68 -21.01
CA GLY A 74 31.66 21.75 -20.85
C GLY A 74 30.81 21.96 -19.60
N SER A 75 29.51 21.62 -19.67
CA SER A 75 28.50 21.83 -18.61
C SER A 75 28.21 20.56 -17.78
N LEU A 76 27.76 20.71 -16.54
CA LEU A 76 27.35 19.60 -15.67
C LEU A 76 26.20 18.80 -16.31
N VAL A 77 25.26 19.49 -16.95
CA VAL A 77 24.18 18.86 -17.72
C VAL A 77 24.73 17.98 -18.85
N SER A 78 25.79 18.41 -19.54
CA SER A 78 26.42 17.62 -20.60
C SER A 78 27.12 16.36 -20.06
N VAL A 79 27.80 16.46 -18.91
CA VAL A 79 28.39 15.31 -18.21
C VAL A 79 27.30 14.31 -17.81
N LEU A 80 26.18 14.78 -17.25
CA LEU A 80 25.03 13.94 -16.89
C LEU A 80 24.31 13.33 -18.10
N LYS A 81 24.52 13.82 -19.33
CA LYS A 81 24.02 13.17 -20.56
C LYS A 81 24.94 12.03 -21.03
N ALA A 82 26.23 12.13 -20.74
CA ALA A 82 27.22 11.14 -21.18
C ALA A 82 27.26 9.87 -20.30
N ILE A 83 26.62 9.87 -19.13
CA ILE A 83 26.58 8.72 -18.21
C ILE A 83 25.44 7.76 -18.61
N PRO A 84 25.74 6.51 -19.01
CA PRO A 84 24.72 5.55 -19.48
C PRO A 84 23.65 5.20 -18.42
N ASP A 85 24.07 5.11 -17.16
CA ASP A 85 23.17 4.97 -16.02
C ASP A 85 23.50 6.00 -14.93
N PRO A 86 22.76 7.11 -14.87
CA PRO A 86 23.09 8.19 -13.95
C PRO A 86 22.62 7.93 -12.52
N THR A 87 21.93 6.79 -12.25
CA THR A 87 21.60 6.33 -10.89
C THR A 87 22.86 5.95 -10.10
N GLY A 88 23.95 5.58 -10.80
CA GLY A 88 25.24 5.26 -10.17
C GLY A 88 25.83 6.42 -9.36
N ILE A 89 25.53 7.68 -9.72
CA ILE A 89 25.87 8.87 -8.92
C ILE A 89 25.19 8.81 -7.55
N SER A 90 23.94 8.33 -7.52
CA SER A 90 23.15 8.22 -6.29
C SER A 90 23.53 6.99 -5.44
N GLN A 91 23.88 5.87 -6.09
CA GLN A 91 24.19 4.59 -5.42
C GLN A 91 25.65 4.42 -4.95
N GLY A 92 26.51 5.43 -5.12
CA GLY A 92 27.84 5.44 -4.50
C GLY A 92 28.90 4.59 -5.21
N SER A 93 28.64 4.07 -6.41
CA SER A 93 29.67 3.54 -7.30
C SER A 93 30.57 4.69 -7.77
N ALA A 94 31.57 5.04 -6.96
CA ALA A 94 32.66 5.95 -7.31
C ALA A 94 32.23 7.24 -8.03
N GLY A 95 31.37 8.10 -7.43
CA GLY A 95 30.81 9.35 -8.03
C GLY A 95 31.43 9.79 -9.35
N ALA A 96 31.00 9.16 -10.47
CA ALA A 96 31.79 8.78 -11.67
C ALA A 96 32.74 9.85 -12.23
N VAL A 97 33.85 9.98 -11.50
CA VAL A 97 34.72 11.15 -11.41
C VAL A 97 34.00 12.37 -10.83
N PHE A 98 34.45 12.87 -9.68
CA PHE A 98 34.10 14.19 -9.16
C PHE A 98 34.37 15.22 -10.27
N ILE A 99 33.39 15.41 -11.15
CA ILE A 99 33.12 16.65 -11.84
C ILE A 99 34.39 17.23 -12.49
N LEU A 100 34.94 16.53 -13.49
CA LEU A 100 36.19 16.88 -14.17
C LEU A 100 36.11 18.21 -14.92
N SER A 101 36.30 19.34 -14.23
CA SER A 101 36.88 20.54 -14.85
C SER A 101 38.40 20.48 -14.65
N LYS A 102 39.13 20.32 -15.76
CA LYS A 102 40.59 20.56 -15.83
C LYS A 102 40.92 22.05 -15.82
N ILE A 103 39.92 22.92 -15.88
CA ILE A 103 40.07 24.37 -15.96
C ILE A 103 39.51 24.97 -14.70
N SER A 104 40.42 25.32 -13.80
CA SER A 104 40.17 26.18 -12.67
C SER A 104 41.21 27.29 -12.80
N GLY A 105 40.78 28.54 -12.73
CA GLY A 105 41.73 29.64 -12.51
C GLY A 105 42.43 29.51 -11.15
N ASP A 106 43.37 30.40 -10.87
CA ASP A 106 44.06 30.48 -9.57
C ASP A 106 43.20 31.15 -8.48
N ASP A 107 42.10 31.79 -8.89
CA ASP A 107 41.11 32.44 -8.04
C ASP A 107 40.49 31.46 -7.03
N LYS A 108 40.21 31.94 -5.81
CA LYS A 108 39.62 31.15 -4.72
C LYS A 108 38.47 31.88 -4.03
N CYS A 109 37.42 31.13 -3.69
CA CYS A 109 36.28 31.63 -2.94
C CYS A 109 35.96 30.74 -1.73
N LYS A 110 35.37 31.34 -0.71
CA LYS A 110 34.61 30.61 0.30
C LYS A 110 33.14 30.61 -0.11
N TYR A 111 32.40 29.58 0.26
CA TYR A 111 30.95 29.59 0.04
C TYR A 111 30.19 28.90 1.17
N ALA A 112 28.93 29.28 1.30
CA ALA A 112 27.97 28.67 2.21
C ALA A 112 26.64 28.46 1.49
N VAL A 113 25.90 27.42 1.86
CA VAL A 113 24.59 27.10 1.31
C VAL A 113 23.54 27.25 2.41
N PHE A 114 22.43 27.86 2.05
CA PHE A 114 21.32 28.14 2.95
C PHE A 114 20.03 27.54 2.38
N SER A 115 19.13 27.15 3.27
CA SER A 115 17.79 26.64 2.92
C SER A 115 16.68 27.70 3.07
N SER A 116 17.04 28.96 3.29
CA SER A 116 16.12 30.10 3.37
C SER A 116 16.75 31.37 2.81
N ALA A 117 15.93 32.19 2.15
CA ALA A 117 16.32 33.51 1.65
C ALA A 117 16.82 34.42 2.77
N ASP A 118 16.12 34.46 3.91
CA ASP A 118 16.45 35.36 5.02
C ASP A 118 17.84 35.07 5.60
N LEU A 119 18.20 33.78 5.69
CA LEU A 119 19.52 33.35 6.16
C LEU A 119 20.62 33.76 5.16
N ALA A 120 20.35 33.60 3.86
CA ALA A 120 21.28 34.01 2.83
C ALA A 120 21.49 35.54 2.79
N VAL A 121 20.42 36.33 2.97
CA VAL A 121 20.51 37.80 3.05
C VAL A 121 21.37 38.22 4.26
N LYS A 122 21.15 37.62 5.43
CA LYS A 122 22.00 37.88 6.61
C LYS A 122 23.47 37.59 6.35
N TYR A 123 23.79 36.46 5.70
CA TYR A 123 25.17 36.14 5.30
C TYR A 123 25.77 37.21 4.38
N LYS A 124 25.00 37.71 3.40
CA LYS A 124 25.49 38.77 2.50
C LYS A 124 25.92 40.01 3.28
N GLU A 125 25.13 40.40 4.28
CA GLU A 125 25.38 41.58 5.12
C GLU A 125 26.56 41.40 6.07
N ASN A 126 26.57 40.32 6.86
CA ASN A 126 27.49 40.17 7.99
C ASN A 126 28.59 39.09 7.81
N GLY A 127 28.50 38.26 6.78
CA GLY A 127 29.46 37.19 6.48
C GLY A 127 29.38 35.95 7.39
N LYS A 128 28.42 35.88 8.32
CA LYS A 128 28.28 34.76 9.27
C LYS A 128 27.63 33.55 8.61
N THR A 129 28.14 32.37 8.93
CA THR A 129 27.70 31.09 8.36
C THR A 129 27.05 30.17 9.39
N ASP A 130 26.72 30.69 10.58
CA ASP A 130 26.24 29.90 11.73
C ASP A 130 24.95 29.11 11.39
N ASP A 131 24.08 29.69 10.57
CA ASP A 131 22.81 29.10 10.15
C ASP A 131 22.87 28.46 8.74
N ALA A 132 24.06 28.31 8.17
CA ALA A 132 24.23 27.66 6.87
C ALA A 132 24.02 26.14 7.01
N CYS A 133 23.33 25.54 6.04
CA CYS A 133 23.12 24.10 5.99
C CYS A 133 24.34 23.35 5.42
N LEU A 134 25.27 24.08 4.79
CA LEU A 134 26.60 23.60 4.36
C LEU A 134 27.57 24.78 4.31
N VAL A 135 28.79 24.58 4.82
CA VAL A 135 29.85 25.59 4.79
C VAL A 135 31.10 25.02 4.14
N GLN A 136 31.70 25.78 3.22
CA GLN A 136 33.03 25.55 2.68
C GLN A 136 33.92 26.72 3.06
N ASP A 137 34.51 26.63 4.26
CA ASP A 137 35.31 27.70 4.83
C ASP A 137 36.76 27.72 4.31
N THR A 138 37.27 26.57 3.83
CA THR A 138 38.57 26.54 3.13
C THR A 138 38.37 27.10 1.71
N PRO A 139 39.10 28.16 1.30
CA PRO A 139 38.96 28.73 -0.04
C PRO A 139 39.27 27.71 -1.13
N VAL A 140 38.35 27.56 -2.08
CA VAL A 140 38.45 26.62 -3.20
C VAL A 140 38.25 27.35 -4.52
N SER A 141 38.91 26.84 -5.54
CA SER A 141 38.82 27.32 -6.93
C SER A 141 37.82 26.51 -7.77
N LYS A 142 37.50 25.30 -7.30
CA LYS A 142 36.43 24.44 -7.81
C LYS A 142 35.89 23.56 -6.70
N ASP A 143 34.61 23.23 -6.76
CA ASP A 143 34.01 22.26 -5.86
C ASP A 143 32.80 21.58 -6.50
N ALA A 144 32.44 20.42 -5.98
CA ALA A 144 31.49 19.52 -6.57
C ALA A 144 30.92 18.63 -5.46
N LYS A 145 29.65 18.77 -5.10
CA LYS A 145 29.09 17.90 -4.04
C LYS A 145 27.71 17.38 -4.41
N ARG A 146 27.40 16.22 -3.84
CA ARG A 146 26.06 15.65 -3.82
C ARG A 146 25.44 15.87 -2.46
N LEU A 147 24.27 16.49 -2.44
CA LEU A 147 23.45 16.68 -1.26
C LEU A 147 22.27 15.72 -1.36
N SER A 148 22.01 14.93 -0.33
CA SER A 148 20.83 14.04 -0.25
C SER A 148 20.04 14.33 1.02
N ARG A 149 18.75 14.00 1.03
CA ARG A 149 17.87 14.14 2.21
C ARG A 149 18.41 13.42 3.45
N GLU A 150 19.11 12.30 3.25
CA GLU A 150 19.67 11.50 4.33
C GLU A 150 20.93 12.14 4.94
N LYS A 151 21.80 12.70 4.10
CA LYS A 151 23.18 13.08 4.49
C LYS A 151 23.39 14.58 4.64
N SER A 152 22.54 15.42 4.05
CA SER A 152 22.71 16.88 4.05
C SER A 152 21.59 17.58 4.80
N ALA A 153 21.96 18.49 5.71
CA ALA A 153 21.00 19.39 6.36
C ALA A 153 20.25 20.26 5.34
N CYS A 154 20.88 20.61 4.21
CA CYS A 154 20.28 21.43 3.15
C CYS A 154 19.07 20.78 2.49
N MET A 155 18.99 19.45 2.47
CA MET A 155 17.89 18.73 1.81
C MET A 155 16.80 18.28 2.79
N LYS A 156 17.01 18.41 4.11
CA LYS A 156 16.07 17.93 5.13
C LYS A 156 14.82 18.81 5.28
N SER A 157 14.96 20.10 5.05
CA SER A 157 13.90 21.11 5.24
C SER A 157 12.85 21.12 4.13
N ASN A 158 12.96 20.25 3.12
CA ASN A 158 12.13 20.28 1.91
C ASN A 158 12.11 21.69 1.27
N SER A 159 13.22 22.42 1.40
CA SER A 159 13.36 23.75 0.83
C SER A 159 13.27 23.60 -0.68
N GLY A 160 12.19 24.12 -1.27
CA GLY A 160 11.93 24.02 -2.71
C GLY A 160 12.99 24.69 -3.59
N ASN A 161 14.09 25.21 -3.03
CA ASN A 161 15.29 25.71 -3.69
C ASN A 161 16.40 25.86 -2.62
N LEU A 162 17.60 26.28 -3.05
CA LEU A 162 18.73 26.62 -2.19
C LEU A 162 19.29 28.00 -2.54
N TRP A 163 20.02 28.58 -1.60
CA TRP A 163 20.75 29.83 -1.80
C TRP A 163 22.24 29.61 -1.56
N PHE A 164 23.06 29.91 -2.55
CA PHE A 164 24.52 29.82 -2.48
C PHE A 164 25.09 31.21 -2.23
N GLY A 165 25.69 31.40 -1.06
CA GLY A 165 26.45 32.59 -0.72
C GLY A 165 27.93 32.40 -1.03
N PHE A 166 28.52 33.35 -1.75
CA PHE A 166 29.95 33.33 -2.09
C PHE A 166 30.65 34.55 -1.53
N GLU A 167 31.90 34.37 -1.12
CA GLU A 167 32.82 35.43 -0.73
C GLU A 167 34.12 35.30 -1.53
N SER A 168 34.46 36.34 -2.32
CA SER A 168 35.74 36.37 -3.04
C SER A 168 36.90 36.56 -2.07
N LYS A 169 37.97 35.77 -2.21
CA LYS A 169 39.23 35.96 -1.48
C LYS A 169 40.31 36.60 -2.32
N ASN A 170 39.98 37.03 -3.54
CA ASN A 170 40.90 37.79 -4.37
C ASN A 170 41.17 39.16 -3.76
N TRP A 171 42.41 39.62 -3.86
CA TRP A 171 42.82 40.91 -3.33
C TRP A 171 42.45 42.07 -4.26
N ILE A 172 42.63 41.89 -5.58
CA ILE A 172 42.53 42.97 -6.58
C ILE A 172 41.59 42.59 -7.73
N MET A 173 41.69 41.35 -8.22
CA MET A 173 41.03 40.94 -9.45
C MET A 173 39.60 40.46 -9.20
N ASN A 174 38.69 40.87 -10.10
CA ASN A 174 37.35 40.29 -10.16
C ASN A 174 37.46 38.82 -10.60
N GLN A 175 36.66 37.95 -9.99
CA GLN A 175 36.56 36.54 -10.33
C GLN A 175 35.23 36.24 -11.02
N LYS A 176 35.21 35.25 -11.90
CA LYS A 176 33.97 34.73 -12.48
C LYS A 176 33.59 33.44 -11.77
N ILE A 177 32.40 33.40 -11.17
CA ILE A 177 31.83 32.22 -10.52
C ILE A 177 30.83 31.59 -11.47
N ILE A 178 30.95 30.28 -11.68
CA ILE A 178 29.95 29.50 -12.38
C ILE A 178 29.38 28.47 -11.42
N LEU A 179 28.08 28.58 -11.16
CA LEU A 179 27.31 27.66 -10.33
C LEU A 179 26.36 26.85 -11.20
N GLU A 180 26.51 25.53 -11.15
CA GLU A 180 25.58 24.59 -11.76
C GLU A 180 24.96 23.70 -10.70
N VAL A 181 23.63 23.60 -10.71
CA VAL A 181 22.88 22.79 -9.73
C VAL A 181 21.85 21.96 -10.47
N VAL A 182 21.86 20.65 -10.28
CA VAL A 182 20.95 19.72 -10.95
C VAL A 182 20.25 18.83 -9.91
N PRO A 183 18.91 18.87 -9.80
CA PRO A 183 18.18 18.03 -8.86
C PRO A 183 17.95 16.62 -9.41
N TRP A 184 17.97 15.61 -8.52
CA TRP A 184 17.48 14.25 -8.77
C TRP A 184 16.04 14.14 -8.30
N VAL A 185 15.18 13.63 -9.17
CA VAL A 185 13.75 13.46 -8.93
C VAL A 185 13.42 11.98 -8.82
N ASP A 186 12.88 11.58 -7.68
CA ASP A 186 12.38 10.22 -7.47
C ASP A 186 11.04 10.04 -8.20
N ASN A 187 10.92 8.96 -8.98
CA ASN A 187 9.75 8.70 -9.82
C ASN A 187 8.49 8.40 -9.01
N LYS A 188 8.62 7.85 -7.79
CA LYS A 188 7.49 7.56 -6.90
C LYS A 188 7.07 8.81 -6.14
N LEU A 189 8.03 9.53 -5.57
CA LEU A 189 7.78 10.74 -4.78
C LEU A 189 7.31 11.92 -5.65
N SER A 190 7.76 12.01 -6.90
CA SER A 190 7.30 13.06 -7.84
C SER A 190 5.83 12.95 -8.24
N ARG A 191 5.15 11.87 -7.85
CA ARG A 191 3.69 11.73 -7.99
C ARG A 191 2.92 12.37 -6.84
N GLY A 192 3.61 12.93 -5.83
CA GLY A 192 3.02 13.66 -4.70
C GLY A 192 2.41 12.78 -3.61
N TRP A 193 2.73 11.48 -3.59
CA TRP A 193 2.23 10.54 -2.60
C TRP A 193 3.08 10.54 -1.31
N THR A 194 3.07 11.68 -0.60
CA THR A 194 3.74 11.83 0.70
C THR A 194 3.12 10.95 1.79
N LEU A 195 3.79 10.80 2.94
CA LEU A 195 3.23 10.06 4.09
C LEU A 195 1.86 10.62 4.51
N GLU A 196 1.76 11.95 4.61
CA GLU A 196 0.54 12.67 4.98
C GLU A 196 -0.58 12.48 3.95
N ASN A 197 -0.27 12.62 2.67
CA ASN A 197 -1.23 12.45 1.58
C ASN A 197 -1.76 11.01 1.51
N ARG A 198 -0.91 10.01 1.74
CA ARG A 198 -1.32 8.60 1.82
C ARG A 198 -2.23 8.35 3.03
N LYS A 199 -1.89 8.93 4.19
CA LYS A 199 -2.69 8.84 5.40
C LYS A 199 -4.09 9.44 5.19
N GLN A 200 -4.19 10.58 4.52
CA GLN A 200 -5.48 11.20 4.19
C GLN A 200 -6.40 10.26 3.40
N ILE A 201 -5.88 9.55 2.39
CA ILE A 201 -6.67 8.61 1.58
C ILE A 201 -7.11 7.39 2.41
N ILE A 202 -6.22 6.86 3.25
CA ILE A 202 -6.54 5.72 4.13
C ILE A 202 -7.64 6.14 5.13
N ASP A 203 -7.50 7.29 5.77
CA ASP A 203 -8.48 7.79 6.73
C ASP A 203 -9.83 8.03 6.06
N GLN A 204 -9.85 8.56 4.84
CA GLN A 204 -11.07 8.68 4.04
C GLN A 204 -11.70 7.31 3.75
N CYS A 205 -10.90 6.31 3.36
CA CYS A 205 -11.41 4.95 3.11
C CYS A 205 -12.07 4.33 4.34
N LYS A 206 -11.49 4.51 5.53
CA LYS A 206 -12.00 3.98 6.80
C LYS A 206 -13.40 4.49 7.16
N THR A 207 -13.78 5.66 6.66
CA THR A 207 -15.14 6.21 6.85
C THR A 207 -16.20 5.55 5.96
N SER A 208 -15.80 4.72 4.98
CA SER A 208 -16.75 4.06 4.08
C SER A 208 -17.55 2.97 4.80
N ASN A 209 -18.83 2.82 4.43
CA ASN A 209 -19.71 1.76 4.94
C ASN A 209 -19.14 0.35 4.72
N MET A 210 -18.29 0.16 3.70
CA MET A 210 -17.65 -1.12 3.42
C MET A 210 -16.51 -1.38 4.41
N ALA A 211 -15.63 -0.41 4.62
CA ALA A 211 -14.53 -0.52 5.59
C ALA A 211 -15.06 -0.70 7.03
N GLN A 212 -16.13 -0.02 7.40
CA GLN A 212 -16.74 -0.12 8.74
C GLN A 212 -17.33 -1.50 9.06
N LYS A 213 -17.64 -2.31 8.03
CA LYS A 213 -18.12 -3.69 8.22
C LYS A 213 -16.99 -4.70 8.38
N MET A 214 -15.73 -4.27 8.20
CA MET A 214 -14.56 -5.13 8.33
C MET A 214 -13.99 -5.02 9.74
N THR A 215 -13.64 -6.15 10.35
CA THR A 215 -12.96 -6.19 11.65
C THR A 215 -11.57 -5.53 11.59
N ASN A 216 -10.90 -5.63 10.43
CA ASN A 216 -9.68 -4.89 10.12
C ASN A 216 -9.78 -4.34 8.69
N SER A 217 -9.91 -3.02 8.56
CA SER A 217 -10.01 -2.34 7.27
C SER A 217 -8.68 -1.78 6.76
N ASP A 218 -7.58 -1.92 7.50
CA ASP A 218 -6.29 -1.32 7.14
C ASP A 218 -5.78 -1.86 5.80
N ASP A 219 -5.67 -3.18 5.69
CA ASP A 219 -5.18 -3.84 4.47
C ASP A 219 -6.10 -3.56 3.26
N PHE A 220 -7.42 -3.49 3.49
CA PHE A 220 -8.39 -3.11 2.47
C PHE A 220 -8.19 -1.66 2.00
N CYS A 221 -7.99 -0.73 2.93
CA CYS A 221 -7.76 0.67 2.61
C CYS A 221 -6.39 0.92 1.99
N VAL A 222 -5.37 0.13 2.35
CA VAL A 222 -4.06 0.11 1.67
C VAL A 222 -4.22 -0.38 0.23
N CYS A 223 -4.99 -1.44 -0.01
CA CYS A 223 -5.29 -1.90 -1.38
C CYS A 223 -5.95 -0.79 -2.23
N ILE A 224 -6.92 -0.06 -1.68
CA ILE A 224 -7.54 1.07 -2.39
C ILE A 224 -6.51 2.16 -2.67
N LEU A 225 -5.71 2.52 -1.67
CA LEU A 225 -4.65 3.50 -1.80
C LEU A 225 -3.69 3.12 -2.95
N ASP A 226 -3.26 1.87 -3.03
CA ASP A 226 -2.34 1.41 -4.08
C ASP A 226 -2.95 1.49 -5.49
N LYS A 227 -4.25 1.18 -5.62
CA LYS A 227 -4.97 1.34 -6.91
C LYS A 227 -5.13 2.83 -7.29
N ILE A 228 -5.34 3.72 -6.32
CA ILE A 228 -5.36 5.17 -6.58
C ILE A 228 -3.96 5.65 -6.96
N GLN A 229 -2.92 5.24 -6.23
CA GLN A 229 -1.52 5.64 -6.48
C GLN A 229 -1.03 5.21 -7.85
N SER A 230 -1.39 4.01 -8.30
CA SER A 230 -0.99 3.51 -9.61
C SER A 230 -1.64 4.31 -10.74
N LYS A 231 -2.92 4.70 -10.59
CA LYS A 231 -3.66 5.43 -11.63
C LYS A 231 -3.41 6.93 -11.67
N TYR A 232 -3.27 7.60 -10.53
CA TYR A 232 -3.23 9.06 -10.45
C TYR A 232 -1.95 9.58 -9.78
N LYS A 233 -1.54 10.81 -10.12
CA LYS A 233 -0.76 11.63 -9.18
C LYS A 233 -1.68 12.19 -8.10
N PHE A 234 -1.16 12.50 -6.92
CA PHE A 234 -1.97 12.99 -5.82
C PHE A 234 -2.74 14.27 -6.20
N LYS A 235 -2.06 15.25 -6.81
CA LYS A 235 -2.68 16.51 -7.25
C LYS A 235 -3.77 16.29 -8.31
N GLU A 236 -3.55 15.36 -9.23
CA GLU A 236 -4.55 14.98 -10.23
C GLU A 236 -5.79 14.38 -9.55
N PHE A 237 -5.59 13.47 -8.60
CA PHE A 237 -6.68 12.86 -7.84
C PHE A 237 -7.46 13.89 -7.01
N GLN A 238 -6.78 14.84 -6.36
CA GLN A 238 -7.41 15.90 -5.59
C GLN A 238 -8.25 16.85 -6.46
N ASN A 239 -7.83 17.08 -7.71
CA ASN A 239 -8.52 17.95 -8.65
C ASN A 239 -9.72 17.28 -9.34
N LEU A 240 -9.92 15.97 -9.16
CA LEU A 240 -11.13 15.29 -9.63
C LEU A 240 -12.37 15.86 -8.93
N LEU A 241 -13.50 15.84 -9.64
CA LEU A 241 -14.78 16.19 -9.04
C LEU A 241 -15.08 15.26 -7.85
N ALA A 242 -15.83 15.74 -6.87
CA ALA A 242 -16.21 14.93 -5.71
C ALA A 242 -16.86 13.60 -6.13
N ILE A 243 -17.73 13.63 -7.14
CA ILE A 243 -18.39 12.44 -7.69
C ILE A 243 -17.41 11.45 -8.34
N GLU A 244 -16.38 11.94 -9.02
CA GLU A 244 -15.34 11.11 -9.64
C GLU A 244 -14.45 10.45 -8.59
N ARG A 245 -14.09 11.19 -7.53
CA ARG A 245 -13.38 10.63 -6.38
C ARG A 245 -14.20 9.56 -5.70
N SER A 246 -15.48 9.83 -5.40
CA SER A 246 -16.39 8.84 -4.82
C SER A 246 -16.53 7.60 -5.70
N LYS A 247 -16.62 7.77 -7.02
CA LYS A 247 -16.64 6.65 -7.97
C LYS A 247 -15.33 5.86 -7.95
N ALA A 248 -14.17 6.53 -7.92
CA ALA A 248 -12.88 5.86 -7.84
C ALA A 248 -12.75 5.02 -6.56
N PHE A 249 -13.11 5.57 -5.40
CA PHE A 249 -13.15 4.81 -4.14
C PHE A 249 -14.08 3.59 -4.23
N LYS A 250 -15.27 3.75 -4.83
CA LYS A 250 -16.23 2.65 -4.99
C LYS A 250 -15.70 1.55 -5.92
N ASP A 251 -15.21 1.91 -7.10
CA ASP A 251 -14.74 0.95 -8.10
C ASP A 251 -13.50 0.19 -7.59
N PHE A 252 -12.55 0.91 -6.99
CA PHE A 252 -11.37 0.29 -6.38
C PHE A 252 -11.72 -0.51 -5.14
N GLY A 253 -12.66 -0.04 -4.32
CA GLY A 253 -13.19 -0.78 -3.18
C GLY A 253 -13.82 -2.09 -3.60
N ASN A 254 -14.64 -2.11 -4.65
CA ASN A 254 -15.22 -3.35 -5.18
C ASN A 254 -14.13 -4.30 -5.70
N SER A 255 -13.11 -3.76 -6.39
CA SER A 255 -11.98 -4.56 -6.86
C SER A 255 -11.19 -5.18 -5.69
N CYS A 256 -10.85 -4.38 -4.67
CA CYS A 256 -10.15 -4.86 -3.48
C CYS A 256 -10.99 -5.87 -2.69
N PHE A 257 -12.28 -5.61 -2.51
CA PHE A 257 -13.17 -6.54 -1.83
C PHE A 257 -13.28 -7.89 -2.55
N GLY A 258 -13.25 -7.87 -3.89
CA GLY A 258 -13.22 -9.08 -4.72
C GLY A 258 -11.96 -9.93 -4.56
N GLU A 259 -10.87 -9.39 -4.01
CA GLU A 259 -9.69 -10.19 -3.68
C GLU A 259 -10.03 -11.16 -2.52
N THR A 260 -9.69 -12.43 -2.70
CA THR A 260 -10.23 -13.57 -1.92
C THR A 260 -10.00 -13.44 -0.41
N SER A 261 -8.91 -12.81 0.02
CA SER A 261 -8.56 -12.64 1.44
C SER A 261 -9.55 -11.70 2.15
N PHE A 262 -9.90 -10.57 1.54
CA PHE A 262 -10.78 -9.56 2.14
C PHE A 262 -12.22 -10.03 2.20
N SER A 263 -12.72 -10.58 1.09
CA SER A 263 -14.06 -11.17 1.06
C SER A 263 -14.20 -12.28 2.09
N LYS A 264 -13.24 -13.22 2.16
CA LYS A 264 -13.27 -14.31 3.15
C LYS A 264 -13.32 -13.78 4.59
N GLY A 265 -12.47 -12.81 4.94
CA GLY A 265 -12.43 -12.24 6.29
C GLY A 265 -13.77 -11.63 6.73
N VAL A 266 -14.46 -10.93 5.82
CA VAL A 266 -15.79 -10.35 6.10
C VAL A 266 -16.85 -11.42 6.35
N TYR A 267 -16.91 -12.46 5.51
CA TYR A 267 -17.91 -13.51 5.69
C TYR A 267 -17.61 -14.38 6.91
N ASP A 268 -16.33 -14.62 7.24
CA ASP A 268 -15.94 -15.34 8.45
C ASP A 268 -16.33 -14.58 9.73
N ASP A 269 -16.23 -13.24 9.72
CA ASP A 269 -16.71 -12.41 10.81
C ASP A 269 -18.25 -12.45 10.94
N LEU A 270 -18.98 -12.36 9.83
CA LEU A 270 -20.44 -12.53 9.82
C LEU A 270 -20.86 -13.90 10.38
N ARG A 271 -20.13 -14.97 10.06
CA ARG A 271 -20.37 -16.32 10.63
C ARG A 271 -20.14 -16.35 12.14
N LYS A 272 -19.08 -15.72 12.63
CA LYS A 272 -18.80 -15.61 14.08
C LYS A 272 -19.91 -14.84 14.78
N GLN A 273 -20.33 -13.69 14.23
CA GLN A 273 -21.44 -12.91 14.78
C GLN A 273 -22.73 -13.74 14.81
N ALA A 274 -23.07 -14.43 13.71
CA ALA A 274 -24.24 -15.30 13.66
C ALA A 274 -24.17 -16.40 14.75
N SER A 275 -23.02 -17.06 14.92
CA SER A 275 -22.83 -18.08 15.96
C SER A 275 -22.99 -17.52 17.37
N LEU A 276 -22.49 -16.31 17.66
CA LEU A 276 -22.66 -15.65 18.95
C LEU A 276 -24.14 -15.34 19.23
N LEU A 277 -24.86 -14.81 18.24
CA LEU A 277 -26.30 -14.52 18.33
C LEU A 277 -27.11 -15.79 18.58
N VAL A 278 -26.78 -16.91 17.91
CA VAL A 278 -27.41 -18.22 18.17
C VAL A 278 -27.19 -18.65 19.62
N LYS A 279 -25.96 -18.52 20.15
CA LYS A 279 -25.65 -18.87 21.55
C LYS A 279 -26.41 -18.00 22.56
N GLN A 280 -26.76 -16.77 22.19
CA GLN A 280 -27.56 -15.85 23.00
C GLN A 280 -29.07 -16.08 22.85
N GLY A 281 -29.50 -16.99 21.97
CA GLY A 281 -30.91 -17.22 21.66
C GLY A 281 -31.52 -16.22 20.66
N GLU A 282 -30.73 -15.26 20.15
CA GLU A 282 -31.15 -14.22 19.21
C GLU A 282 -31.20 -14.74 17.76
N GLN A 283 -32.09 -15.69 17.49
CA GLN A 283 -32.19 -16.35 16.18
C GLN A 283 -32.49 -15.37 15.04
N GLY A 284 -33.29 -14.32 15.28
CA GLY A 284 -33.58 -13.30 14.27
C GLY A 284 -32.34 -12.55 13.79
N GLY A 285 -31.46 -12.17 14.72
CA GLY A 285 -30.18 -11.54 14.40
C GLY A 285 -29.26 -12.48 13.62
N ALA A 286 -29.17 -13.74 14.02
CA ALA A 286 -28.39 -14.75 13.31
C ALA A 286 -28.88 -14.95 11.86
N ILE A 287 -30.20 -15.03 11.67
CA ILE A 287 -30.82 -15.14 10.34
C ILE A 287 -30.44 -13.95 9.45
N MET A 288 -30.43 -12.72 9.97
CA MET A 288 -30.03 -11.54 9.20
C MET A 288 -28.58 -11.63 8.70
N LYS A 289 -27.66 -12.06 9.57
CA LYS A 289 -26.23 -12.22 9.22
C LYS A 289 -26.04 -13.31 8.17
N LEU A 290 -26.66 -14.48 8.37
CA LEU A 290 -26.57 -15.61 7.43
C LEU A 290 -27.23 -15.32 6.08
N THR A 291 -28.36 -14.60 6.08
CA THR A 291 -29.03 -14.16 4.84
C THR A 291 -28.14 -13.24 4.00
N THR A 292 -27.31 -12.41 4.65
CA THR A 292 -26.34 -11.56 3.93
C THR A 292 -25.32 -12.42 3.18
N ILE A 293 -24.74 -13.42 3.87
CA ILE A 293 -23.75 -14.35 3.28
C ILE A 293 -24.38 -15.11 2.09
N ILE A 294 -25.63 -15.56 2.22
CA ILE A 294 -26.36 -16.30 1.20
C ILE A 294 -26.67 -15.43 -0.02
N ASN A 295 -27.22 -14.22 0.19
CA ASN A 295 -27.57 -13.31 -0.90
C ASN A 295 -26.34 -12.86 -1.71
N ASP A 296 -25.19 -12.76 -1.05
CA ASP A 296 -23.92 -12.42 -1.70
C ASP A 296 -23.29 -13.62 -2.45
N GLY A 297 -23.91 -14.81 -2.39
CA GLY A 297 -23.44 -16.01 -3.07
C GLY A 297 -22.18 -16.63 -2.46
N LYS A 298 -21.95 -16.40 -1.16
CA LYS A 298 -20.73 -16.82 -0.44
C LYS A 298 -20.99 -17.84 0.66
N ALA A 299 -22.21 -18.37 0.70
CA ALA A 299 -22.63 -19.38 1.65
C ALA A 299 -22.03 -20.76 1.34
N THR A 300 -21.63 -21.45 2.40
CA THR A 300 -21.25 -22.86 2.43
C THR A 300 -22.45 -23.71 2.84
N ALA A 301 -22.35 -25.04 2.68
CA ALA A 301 -23.36 -25.96 3.18
C ALA A 301 -23.66 -25.75 4.68
N LEU A 302 -22.63 -25.50 5.49
CA LEU A 302 -22.78 -25.21 6.92
C LEU A 302 -23.51 -23.88 7.22
N ASP A 303 -23.41 -22.88 6.35
CA ASP A 303 -24.19 -21.64 6.50
C ASP A 303 -25.69 -21.89 6.28
N TYR A 304 -26.01 -22.75 5.29
CA TYR A 304 -27.39 -23.22 5.06
C TYR A 304 -27.90 -24.11 6.21
N ASN A 305 -27.04 -24.94 6.77
CA ASN A 305 -27.36 -25.70 7.97
C ASN A 305 -27.71 -24.78 9.15
N ALA A 306 -26.85 -23.79 9.40
CA ALA A 306 -27.03 -22.84 10.50
C ALA A 306 -28.33 -22.03 10.36
N ILE A 307 -28.61 -21.48 9.17
CA ILE A 307 -29.84 -20.69 8.95
C ILE A 307 -31.08 -21.58 9.01
N GLY A 308 -30.97 -22.82 8.51
CA GLY A 308 -32.02 -23.83 8.60
C GLY A 308 -32.40 -24.12 10.05
N ASN A 309 -31.41 -24.38 10.90
CA ASN A 309 -31.63 -24.59 12.32
C ASN A 309 -32.25 -23.35 13.01
N SER A 310 -31.78 -22.14 12.71
CA SER A 310 -32.41 -20.92 13.23
C SER A 310 -33.87 -20.76 12.79
N TYR A 311 -34.22 -21.18 11.58
CA TYR A 311 -35.62 -21.21 11.13
C TYR A 311 -36.45 -22.28 11.85
N ILE A 312 -35.89 -23.45 12.17
CA ILE A 312 -36.56 -24.46 13.02
C ILE A 312 -36.86 -23.86 14.40
N LEU A 313 -35.85 -23.27 15.05
CA LEU A 313 -35.97 -22.69 16.38
C LEU A 313 -36.94 -21.49 16.44
N THR A 314 -37.20 -20.84 15.30
CA THR A 314 -38.20 -19.76 15.17
C THR A 314 -39.53 -20.23 14.58
N LYS A 315 -39.77 -21.54 14.51
CA LYS A 315 -41.02 -22.17 14.04
C LYS A 315 -41.37 -21.86 12.57
N GLN A 316 -40.39 -21.50 11.75
CA GLN A 316 -40.54 -21.20 10.33
C GLN A 316 -40.13 -22.41 9.48
N TYR A 317 -40.77 -23.55 9.68
CA TYR A 317 -40.32 -24.86 9.16
C TYR A 317 -40.24 -24.93 7.64
N GLY A 318 -41.19 -24.32 6.92
CA GLY A 318 -41.12 -24.23 5.45
C GLY A 318 -39.87 -23.50 4.94
N LYS A 319 -39.42 -22.45 5.64
CA LYS A 319 -38.16 -21.76 5.30
C LYS A 319 -36.95 -22.62 5.68
N ALA A 320 -36.98 -23.30 6.82
CA ALA A 320 -35.94 -24.23 7.20
C ALA A 320 -35.73 -25.29 6.11
N ILE A 321 -36.79 -25.97 5.67
CA ILE A 321 -36.74 -26.97 4.60
C ILE A 321 -36.14 -26.38 3.32
N LYS A 322 -36.60 -25.18 2.91
CA LYS A 322 -36.08 -24.50 1.72
C LYS A 322 -34.56 -24.32 1.79
N PHE A 323 -34.05 -23.70 2.86
CA PHE A 323 -32.62 -23.40 2.96
C PHE A 323 -31.76 -24.65 3.18
N LEU A 324 -32.25 -25.62 3.96
CA LEU A 324 -31.52 -26.86 4.18
C LEU A 324 -31.39 -27.68 2.88
N LYS A 325 -32.42 -27.70 2.02
CA LYS A 325 -32.33 -28.30 0.68
C LYS A 325 -31.30 -27.60 -0.22
N GLU A 326 -31.17 -26.29 -0.14
CA GLU A 326 -30.10 -25.59 -0.88
C GLU A 326 -28.72 -25.95 -0.33
N GLY A 327 -28.57 -26.11 0.99
CA GLY A 327 -27.33 -26.60 1.60
C GLY A 327 -26.99 -28.02 1.16
N GLU A 328 -27.98 -28.92 1.14
CA GLU A 328 -27.84 -30.31 0.69
C GLU A 328 -27.38 -30.42 -0.77
N LYS A 329 -27.75 -29.48 -1.64
CA LYS A 329 -27.23 -29.43 -3.02
C LYS A 329 -25.75 -29.06 -3.09
N LEU A 330 -25.23 -28.32 -2.10
CA LEU A 330 -23.82 -27.94 -2.04
C LEU A 330 -22.94 -29.05 -1.45
N ASP A 331 -23.48 -29.77 -0.46
CA ASP A 331 -22.84 -30.91 0.16
C ASP A 331 -23.93 -31.88 0.64
N ASP A 332 -24.11 -32.98 -0.10
CA ASP A 332 -25.10 -34.00 0.22
C ASP A 332 -24.63 -34.99 1.28
N SER A 333 -23.34 -34.94 1.64
CA SER A 333 -22.72 -35.79 2.66
C SER A 333 -22.79 -35.20 4.07
N GLU A 334 -23.11 -33.90 4.18
CA GLU A 334 -23.19 -33.20 5.46
C GLU A 334 -24.40 -33.66 6.29
N LEU A 335 -24.15 -34.56 7.23
CA LEU A 335 -25.18 -35.21 8.05
C LEU A 335 -25.94 -34.24 8.96
N LEU A 336 -25.36 -33.10 9.35
CA LEU A 336 -26.11 -32.11 10.13
C LEU A 336 -27.26 -31.49 9.31
N ILE A 337 -27.07 -31.32 8.00
CA ILE A 337 -28.13 -30.84 7.10
C ILE A 337 -29.23 -31.89 6.98
N LYS A 338 -28.86 -33.17 6.78
CA LYS A 338 -29.83 -34.28 6.71
C LYS A 338 -30.65 -34.36 8.00
N LEU A 339 -29.97 -34.27 9.14
CA LEU A 339 -30.64 -34.33 10.44
C LEU A 339 -31.59 -33.15 10.64
N ASN A 340 -31.16 -31.92 10.33
CA ASN A 340 -32.03 -30.75 10.43
C ASN A 340 -33.18 -30.79 9.40
N LEU A 341 -33.00 -31.42 8.23
CA LEU A 341 -34.10 -31.69 7.30
C LEU A 341 -35.12 -32.65 7.90
N ALA A 342 -34.66 -33.73 8.56
CA ALA A 342 -35.54 -34.66 9.25
C ALA A 342 -36.37 -33.94 10.33
N HIS A 343 -35.71 -33.12 11.16
CA HIS A 343 -36.37 -32.29 12.16
C HIS A 343 -37.39 -31.34 11.52
N ALA A 344 -37.01 -30.62 10.47
CA ALA A 344 -37.88 -29.66 9.82
C ALA A 344 -39.09 -30.33 9.14
N TYR A 345 -38.93 -31.53 8.55
CA TYR A 345 -40.05 -32.31 8.02
C TYR A 345 -40.98 -32.79 9.11
N LEU A 346 -40.43 -33.30 10.22
CA LEU A 346 -41.22 -33.79 11.35
C LEU A 346 -42.09 -32.68 11.93
N LEU A 347 -41.50 -31.50 12.13
CA LEU A 347 -42.15 -30.32 12.67
C LEU A 347 -43.10 -29.62 11.67
N ASN A 348 -43.04 -30.00 10.40
CA ASN A 348 -43.92 -29.53 9.32
C ASN A 348 -44.90 -30.63 8.88
N ASP A 349 -45.31 -31.50 9.81
CA ASP A 349 -46.31 -32.57 9.65
C ASP A 349 -46.00 -33.58 8.51
N ASN A 350 -44.75 -33.68 8.08
CA ASN A 350 -44.31 -34.63 7.07
C ASN A 350 -43.51 -35.78 7.72
N TYR A 351 -44.22 -36.54 8.55
CA TYR A 351 -43.65 -37.68 9.26
C TYR A 351 -43.04 -38.72 8.31
N ALA A 352 -43.63 -38.96 7.13
CA ALA A 352 -43.13 -39.95 6.18
C ALA A 352 -41.72 -39.61 5.68
N SER A 353 -41.48 -38.36 5.27
CA SER A 353 -40.15 -37.90 4.85
C SER A 353 -39.17 -37.84 6.02
N ALA A 354 -39.60 -37.36 7.19
CA ALA A 354 -38.76 -37.33 8.39
C ALA A 354 -38.28 -38.73 8.79
N LYS A 355 -39.21 -39.68 8.86
CA LYS A 355 -38.96 -41.09 9.20
C LYS A 355 -37.92 -41.73 8.29
N ALA A 356 -37.98 -41.47 6.99
CA ALA A 356 -37.04 -42.02 6.02
C ALA A 356 -35.60 -41.62 6.37
N ILE A 357 -35.38 -40.31 6.59
CA ILE A 357 -34.05 -39.76 6.89
C ILE A 357 -33.55 -40.24 8.26
N TYR A 358 -34.39 -40.19 9.31
CA TYR A 358 -33.97 -40.65 10.64
C TYR A 358 -33.50 -42.11 10.64
N LYS A 359 -34.17 -42.97 9.87
CA LYS A 359 -33.83 -44.39 9.79
C LYS A 359 -32.58 -44.64 8.95
N GLU A 360 -32.40 -43.90 7.86
CA GLU A 360 -31.27 -44.07 6.94
C GLU A 360 -29.92 -43.84 7.64
N TYR A 361 -29.83 -42.82 8.49
CA TYR A 361 -28.56 -42.41 9.11
C TYR A 361 -28.40 -42.82 10.58
N GLN A 362 -29.32 -43.61 11.13
CA GLN A 362 -29.39 -43.91 12.58
C GLN A 362 -28.11 -44.53 13.16
N SER A 363 -27.34 -45.26 12.37
CA SER A 363 -26.09 -45.92 12.79
C SER A 363 -24.83 -45.09 12.56
N GLN A 364 -24.96 -43.85 12.09
CA GLN A 364 -23.83 -42.98 11.77
C GLN A 364 -23.54 -41.96 12.88
N ASN A 365 -22.38 -41.32 12.78
CA ASN A 365 -22.01 -40.19 13.64
C ASN A 365 -22.10 -38.88 12.86
N VAL A 366 -22.68 -37.85 13.48
CA VAL A 366 -22.79 -36.50 12.89
C VAL A 366 -21.51 -35.67 13.07
N THR A 367 -20.68 -36.03 14.06
CA THR A 367 -19.30 -35.52 14.21
C THR A 367 -18.39 -36.69 14.60
N ASP A 368 -17.09 -36.44 14.77
CA ASP A 368 -16.12 -37.43 15.25
C ASP A 368 -16.48 -38.09 16.60
N SER A 369 -17.32 -37.43 17.40
CA SER A 369 -17.60 -37.75 18.80
C SER A 369 -19.09 -37.79 19.15
N LEU A 370 -19.98 -37.42 18.22
CA LEU A 370 -21.41 -37.33 18.46
C LEU A 370 -22.20 -38.23 17.50
N SER A 371 -22.89 -39.24 18.05
CA SER A 371 -23.72 -40.12 17.23
C SER A 371 -25.00 -39.44 16.75
N TRP A 372 -25.56 -39.93 15.65
CA TRP A 372 -26.85 -39.46 15.13
C TRP A 372 -27.94 -39.50 16.20
N ILE A 373 -28.09 -40.65 16.88
CA ILE A 373 -29.11 -40.86 17.92
C ILE A 373 -28.88 -39.89 19.10
N GLN A 374 -27.63 -39.68 19.53
CA GLN A 374 -27.31 -38.74 20.60
C GLN A 374 -27.70 -37.31 20.21
N LYS A 375 -27.40 -36.89 18.97
CA LYS A 375 -27.75 -35.56 18.48
C LYS A 375 -29.27 -35.37 18.37
N VAL A 376 -30.02 -36.36 17.87
CA VAL A 376 -31.50 -36.34 17.82
C VAL A 376 -32.08 -36.07 19.21
N LYS A 377 -31.61 -36.78 20.23
CA LYS A 377 -32.06 -36.59 21.62
C LYS A 377 -31.78 -35.17 22.12
N GLN A 378 -30.56 -34.68 21.91
CA GLN A 378 -30.17 -33.33 22.32
C GLN A 378 -31.04 -32.26 21.64
N ASP A 379 -31.34 -32.45 20.35
CA ASP A 379 -32.18 -31.52 19.58
C ASP A 379 -33.62 -31.52 20.07
N PHE A 380 -34.22 -32.70 20.31
CA PHE A 380 -35.58 -32.77 20.85
C PHE A 380 -35.69 -32.13 22.22
N GLU A 381 -34.71 -32.30 23.10
CA GLU A 381 -34.67 -31.60 24.38
C GLU A 381 -34.50 -30.08 24.21
N THR A 382 -33.74 -29.65 23.21
CA THR A 382 -33.59 -28.23 22.87
C THR A 382 -34.91 -27.65 22.35
N PHE A 383 -35.60 -28.35 21.45
CA PHE A 383 -36.91 -27.99 20.92
C PHE A 383 -37.94 -27.85 22.05
N LYS A 384 -38.03 -28.83 22.95
CA LYS A 384 -38.92 -28.76 24.13
C LYS A 384 -38.63 -27.52 24.99
N LYS A 385 -37.35 -27.22 25.26
CA LYS A 385 -36.94 -26.04 26.06
C LYS A 385 -37.36 -24.71 25.42
N VAL A 386 -37.38 -24.63 24.09
CA VAL A 386 -37.83 -23.44 23.36
C VAL A 386 -39.33 -23.47 23.00
N GLY A 387 -40.10 -24.39 23.60
CA GLY A 387 -41.55 -24.48 23.41
C GLY A 387 -41.96 -25.00 22.04
N ILE A 388 -41.14 -25.86 21.43
CA ILE A 388 -41.48 -26.65 20.24
C ILE A 388 -41.84 -28.06 20.72
N GLN A 389 -43.08 -28.48 20.46
CA GLN A 389 -43.62 -29.78 20.84
C GLN A 389 -44.12 -30.51 19.60
N ASN A 390 -43.99 -31.83 19.57
CA ASN A 390 -44.48 -32.70 18.49
C ASN A 390 -44.71 -34.11 19.05
N ASP A 391 -45.89 -34.68 18.77
CA ASP A 391 -46.30 -35.98 19.32
C ASP A 391 -45.47 -37.15 18.77
N ASP A 392 -44.85 -36.99 17.61
CA ASP A 392 -44.03 -38.02 16.97
C ASP A 392 -42.58 -38.06 17.50
N PHE A 393 -42.15 -37.18 18.41
CA PHE A 393 -40.79 -37.23 18.99
C PHE A 393 -40.50 -38.60 19.64
N GLU A 394 -41.38 -39.07 20.52
CA GLU A 394 -41.23 -40.38 21.18
C GLU A 394 -41.30 -41.54 20.18
N ARG A 395 -42.08 -41.36 19.11
CA ARG A 395 -42.21 -42.35 18.04
C ARG A 395 -40.92 -42.47 17.23
N VAL A 396 -40.25 -41.34 16.95
CA VAL A 396 -38.94 -41.31 16.28
C VAL A 396 -37.86 -41.91 17.17
N LEU A 397 -37.82 -41.60 18.47
CA LEU A 397 -36.83 -42.18 19.38
C LEU A 397 -36.93 -43.71 19.43
N LYS A 398 -38.14 -44.25 19.62
CA LYS A 398 -38.39 -45.70 19.58
C LYS A 398 -38.06 -46.36 18.24
N LEU A 399 -38.03 -45.60 17.15
CA LEU A 399 -37.68 -46.10 15.83
C LEU A 399 -36.16 -46.30 15.68
N ILE A 400 -35.37 -45.35 16.16
CA ILE A 400 -33.92 -45.30 15.93
C ILE A 400 -33.08 -45.92 17.05
N GLU A 401 -33.69 -46.21 18.21
CA GLU A 401 -33.02 -46.86 19.36
C GLU A 401 -33.08 -48.41 19.31
N LYS A 402 -33.69 -48.98 18.27
CA LYS A 402 -33.69 -50.42 18.03
C LYS A 402 -32.47 -50.83 17.24
#